data_AF-A0AA35RZC1-F1
#
_entry.id   AF-A0AA35RZC1-F1
#
_cell.length_a   1.000
_cell.length_b   1.000
_cell.length_c   1.000
_cell.angle_alpha   90.00
_cell.angle_beta   90.00
_cell.angle_gamma   90.00
#
_symmetry.space_group_name_H-M   'P 1'
#
loop_
_entity.id
_entity.type
_entity.pdbx_description
1 polymer ?
#
loop_
_entity_poly.entity_id
_entity_poly.type
_entity_poly.pdbx_seq_one_letter_code
_entity_poly.pdbx_strand_id
1 'polypeptide(L)'
;MTLMKLGSEETVNLLIAHRTEPPLQVERVVKVLDSTHTVEYLHKYLDGLFQKDPKAGGQYHQRQVELYATYDKEKLLPFLRSCTDIPLQKALQVCEKHNRYEEMVFLLARMGNPKAALELVIKKLEDVDKAIEFAMEEGDDDLWDALIHLSISNPSKFIDLFFF
;
A
#
# COMPACT_ATOMS: atom_id res chain seq x y z
N MET A 1 18.00 32.99 0.55
CA MET A 1 17.70 32.45 -0.80
C MET A 1 16.90 31.18 -0.61
N THR A 2 15.64 31.24 -1.01
CA THR A 2 14.60 30.27 -0.64
C THR A 2 14.71 29.04 -1.54
N LEU A 3 14.94 27.86 -0.95
CA LEU A 3 14.84 26.54 -1.61
C LEU A 3 13.48 26.30 -2.31
N MET A 4 12.48 27.16 -2.05
CA MET A 4 11.13 27.13 -2.62
C MET A 4 11.02 27.61 -4.09
N LYS A 5 12.13 27.89 -4.79
CA LYS A 5 12.12 28.38 -6.19
C LYS A 5 12.61 27.37 -7.23
N LEU A 6 13.07 26.18 -6.85
CA LEU A 6 13.37 25.10 -7.80
C LEU A 6 12.13 24.24 -7.98
N GLY A 7 11.89 23.73 -9.19
CA GLY A 7 10.75 22.86 -9.50
C GLY A 7 10.64 21.70 -8.51
N SER A 8 9.42 21.22 -8.29
CA SER A 8 9.09 20.23 -7.25
C SER A 8 9.92 18.95 -7.34
N GLU A 9 10.30 18.51 -8.55
CA GLU A 9 11.14 17.34 -8.74
C GLU A 9 12.62 17.64 -8.57
N GLU A 10 13.10 18.80 -9.04
CA GLU A 10 14.51 19.17 -8.96
C GLU A 10 14.94 19.39 -7.50
N THR A 11 14.08 20.00 -6.68
CA THR A 11 14.35 20.16 -5.25
C THR A 11 14.42 18.82 -4.53
N VAL A 12 13.48 17.91 -4.82
CA VAL A 12 13.48 16.55 -4.24
C VAL A 12 14.71 15.78 -4.70
N ASN A 13 15.03 15.84 -6.00
CA ASN A 13 16.20 15.18 -6.57
C ASN A 13 17.51 15.70 -5.99
N LEU A 14 17.64 17.01 -5.78
CA LEU A 14 18.80 17.61 -5.14
C LEU A 14 18.94 17.17 -3.67
N LEU A 15 17.86 17.12 -2.91
CA LEU A 15 17.86 16.63 -1.52
C LEU A 15 18.31 15.16 -1.44
N ILE A 16 17.84 14.34 -2.39
CA ILE A 16 18.25 12.93 -2.46
C ILE A 16 19.70 12.80 -2.96
N ALA A 17 20.15 13.64 -3.88
CA ALA A 17 21.49 13.61 -4.45
C ALA A 17 22.59 14.07 -3.48
N HIS A 18 22.29 15.06 -2.62
CA HIS A 18 23.23 15.60 -1.61
C HIS A 18 23.19 14.83 -0.29
N ARG A 19 22.74 13.57 -0.29
CA ARG A 19 22.67 12.72 0.91
C ARG A 19 24.04 12.36 1.50
N THR A 20 25.14 12.59 0.76
CA THR A 20 26.46 12.06 1.11
C THR A 20 27.36 13.04 1.83
N GLU A 21 27.46 14.33 1.46
CA GLU A 21 28.31 15.28 2.21
C GLU A 21 27.85 16.77 2.18
N PRO A 22 27.76 17.43 3.35
CA PRO A 22 27.55 16.79 4.65
C PRO A 22 26.23 16.00 4.59
N PRO A 23 26.15 14.77 5.11
CA PRO A 23 24.95 13.96 4.97
C PRO A 23 23.77 14.70 5.59
N LEU A 24 22.83 15.11 4.74
CA LEU A 24 21.54 15.59 5.21
C LEU A 24 20.89 14.41 5.93
N GLN A 25 20.88 14.46 7.26
CA GLN A 25 20.18 13.48 8.08
C GLN A 25 18.72 13.43 7.60
N VAL A 26 18.26 12.24 7.21
CA VAL A 26 16.90 12.02 6.72
C VAL A 26 15.90 12.59 7.73
N GLU A 27 16.19 12.45 9.02
CA GLU A 27 15.48 13.04 10.16
C GLU A 27 15.30 14.56 10.04
N ARG A 28 16.35 15.27 9.64
CA ARG A 28 16.29 16.73 9.52
C ARG A 28 15.41 17.13 8.34
N VAL A 29 15.52 16.43 7.21
CA VAL A 29 14.71 16.70 6.02
C VAL A 29 13.23 16.42 6.32
N VAL A 30 12.94 15.25 6.91
CA VAL A 30 11.57 14.89 7.32
C VAL A 30 11.02 15.93 8.30
N LYS A 31 11.76 16.31 9.34
CA LYS A 31 11.30 17.30 10.32
C LYS A 31 10.97 18.66 9.69
N VAL A 32 11.76 19.11 8.72
CA VAL A 32 11.49 20.37 8.00
C VAL A 32 10.25 20.26 7.11
N LEU A 33 10.10 19.14 6.39
CA LEU A 33 8.98 18.95 5.47
C LEU A 33 7.65 18.66 6.20
N ASP A 34 7.71 18.06 7.39
CA ASP A 34 6.54 17.77 8.25
C ASP A 34 6.09 19.00 9.06
N SER A 35 7.00 19.95 9.33
CA SER A 35 6.68 21.21 10.04
C SER A 35 6.26 22.37 9.13
N THR A 36 6.57 22.27 7.84
CA THR A 36 6.05 23.18 6.82
C THR A 36 4.78 22.55 6.24
N HIS A 37 3.80 23.33 5.77
CA HIS A 37 2.53 22.82 5.20
C HIS A 37 2.71 22.09 3.85
N THR A 38 3.75 21.27 3.73
CA THR A 38 4.21 20.63 2.49
C THR A 38 4.32 19.12 2.65
N VAL A 39 3.30 18.52 3.23
CA VAL A 39 3.22 17.06 3.45
C VAL A 39 3.29 16.28 2.12
N GLU A 40 2.87 16.88 1.00
CA GLU A 40 3.06 16.32 -0.34
C GLU A 40 4.56 16.26 -0.75
N TYR A 41 5.39 17.22 -0.36
CA TYR A 41 6.83 17.15 -0.62
C TYR A 41 7.52 16.12 0.28
N LEU A 42 7.02 15.92 1.51
CA LEU A 42 7.47 14.82 2.35
C LEU A 42 7.22 13.48 1.66
N HIS A 43 6.02 13.30 1.11
CA HIS A 43 5.67 12.10 0.35
C HIS A 43 6.63 11.85 -0.83
N LYS A 44 6.87 12.88 -1.68
CA LYS A 44 7.78 12.78 -2.84
C LYS A 44 9.21 12.49 -2.42
N TYR A 45 9.68 13.11 -1.34
CA TYR A 45 11.01 12.88 -0.79
C TYR A 45 11.19 11.42 -0.32
N LEU A 46 10.23 10.90 0.44
CA LEU A 46 10.27 9.53 0.94
C LEU A 46 10.09 8.48 -0.17
N ASP A 47 9.26 8.74 -1.18
CA ASP A 47 9.11 7.90 -2.38
C ASP A 47 10.43 7.81 -3.14
N GLY A 48 11.05 8.96 -3.44
CA GLY A 48 12.35 9.01 -4.11
C GLY A 48 13.48 8.41 -3.27
N LEU A 49 13.43 8.54 -1.94
CA LEU A 49 14.39 7.90 -1.04
C LEU A 49 14.27 6.37 -1.12
N PHE A 50 13.04 5.84 -1.04
CA PHE A 50 12.76 4.41 -1.14
C PHE A 50 13.21 3.82 -2.48
N GLN A 51 12.95 4.50 -3.59
CA GLN A 51 13.37 4.06 -4.93
C GLN A 51 14.90 3.97 -5.07
N LYS A 52 15.66 4.83 -4.40
CA LYS A 52 17.13 4.80 -4.45
C LYS A 52 17.75 3.85 -3.43
N ASP A 53 17.17 3.76 -2.24
CA ASP A 53 17.61 2.87 -1.17
C ASP A 53 16.41 2.56 -0.25
N PRO A 54 15.79 1.36 -0.39
CA PRO A 54 14.65 0.95 0.44
C PRO A 54 14.94 0.93 1.94
N LYS A 55 16.21 0.92 2.37
CA LYS A 55 16.57 0.90 3.80
C LYS A 55 16.81 2.29 4.38
N ALA A 56 17.20 3.27 3.55
CA ALA A 56 17.54 4.62 4.01
C ALA A 56 16.37 5.35 4.70
N GLY A 57 15.14 4.99 4.37
CA GLY A 57 13.91 5.57 4.93
C GLY A 57 13.14 4.64 5.88
N GLY A 58 13.73 3.54 6.35
CA GLY A 58 13.01 2.44 7.02
C GLY A 58 12.05 2.87 8.13
N GLN A 59 12.50 3.75 9.03
CA GLN A 59 11.69 4.26 10.14
C GLN A 59 10.48 5.11 9.72
N TYR A 60 10.45 5.55 8.46
CA TYR A 60 9.37 6.35 7.88
C TYR A 60 8.42 5.53 7.01
N HIS A 61 8.64 4.22 6.83
CA HIS A 61 7.75 3.40 5.98
C HIS A 61 6.31 3.42 6.45
N GLN A 62 6.06 3.34 7.76
CA GLN A 62 4.70 3.45 8.30
C GLN A 62 4.05 4.79 7.92
N ARG A 63 4.81 5.89 8.04
CA ARG A 63 4.33 7.23 7.65
C ARG A 63 4.10 7.30 6.13
N GLN A 64 4.96 6.67 5.35
CA GLN A 64 4.85 6.64 3.90
C GLN A 64 3.60 5.90 3.42
N VAL A 65 3.13 4.87 4.13
CA VAL A 65 1.83 4.22 3.85
C VAL A 65 0.66 5.20 3.96
N GLU A 66 0.63 6.04 4.99
CA GLU A 66 -0.39 7.11 5.15
C GLU A 66 -0.32 8.12 4.01
N LEU A 67 0.90 8.47 3.60
CA LEU A 67 1.15 9.44 2.53
C LEU A 67 0.72 8.89 1.16
N TYR A 68 1.04 7.64 0.82
CA TYR A 68 0.54 7.01 -0.41
C TYR A 68 -0.99 6.94 -0.42
N ALA A 69 -1.61 6.51 0.68
CA ALA A 69 -3.08 6.41 0.76
C ALA A 69 -3.79 7.77 0.54
N THR A 70 -3.09 8.88 0.83
CA THR A 70 -3.59 10.25 0.71
C THR A 70 -3.27 10.88 -0.66
N TYR A 71 -2.03 10.78 -1.13
CA TYR A 71 -1.51 11.57 -2.26
C TYR A 71 -1.26 10.75 -3.53
N ASP A 72 -0.94 9.47 -3.42
CA ASP A 72 -0.52 8.64 -4.55
C ASP A 72 -0.93 7.17 -4.34
N LYS A 73 -2.24 6.95 -4.45
CA LYS A 73 -2.87 5.65 -4.16
C LYS A 73 -2.35 4.53 -5.06
N GLU A 74 -1.97 4.83 -6.30
CA GLU A 74 -1.56 3.84 -7.30
C GLU A 74 -0.20 3.20 -6.95
N LYS A 75 0.64 3.93 -6.19
CA LYS A 75 1.92 3.42 -5.70
C LYS A 75 1.83 2.69 -4.37
N LEU A 76 0.68 2.70 -3.69
CA LEU A 76 0.55 2.08 -2.37
C LEU A 76 0.75 0.56 -2.44
N LEU A 77 0.04 -0.13 -3.33
CA LEU A 77 0.17 -1.59 -3.48
C LEU A 77 1.58 -2.01 -3.91
N PRO A 78 2.22 -1.40 -4.93
CA PRO A 78 3.62 -1.66 -5.26
C PRO A 78 4.55 -1.49 -4.06
N PHE A 79 4.39 -0.40 -3.29
CA PHE A 79 5.21 -0.15 -2.11
C PHE A 79 5.04 -1.24 -1.04
N LEU A 80 3.81 -1.66 -0.74
CA LEU A 80 3.52 -2.72 0.22
C LEU A 80 4.11 -4.07 -0.20
N ARG A 81 4.14 -4.35 -1.51
CA ARG A 81 4.76 -5.56 -2.08
C ARG A 81 6.29 -5.53 -1.98
N SER A 82 6.90 -4.37 -2.20
CA SER A 82 8.36 -4.21 -2.14
C SER A 82 8.91 -4.11 -0.72
N CYS A 83 8.10 -3.70 0.25
CA CYS A 83 8.57 -3.47 1.61
C CYS A 83 8.35 -4.68 2.53
N THR A 84 9.43 -5.23 3.07
CA THR A 84 9.36 -6.37 4.00
C THR A 84 9.05 -5.94 5.43
N ASP A 85 9.55 -4.78 5.86
CA ASP A 85 9.62 -4.39 7.27
C ASP A 85 8.57 -3.31 7.62
N ILE A 86 7.30 -3.60 7.36
CA ILE A 86 6.17 -2.72 7.72
C ILE A 86 5.30 -3.41 8.78
N PRO A 87 4.84 -2.67 9.82
CA PRO A 87 3.81 -3.15 10.72
C PRO A 87 2.48 -3.38 9.95
N LEU A 88 2.24 -4.61 9.50
CA LEU A 88 1.09 -4.97 8.64
C LEU A 88 -0.26 -4.52 9.24
N GLN A 89 -0.44 -4.68 10.55
CA GLN A 89 -1.65 -4.25 11.25
C GLN A 89 -1.93 -2.75 11.09
N LYS A 90 -0.90 -1.91 11.18
CA LYS A 90 -1.06 -0.45 11.04
C LYS A 90 -1.30 -0.08 9.59
N ALA A 91 -0.62 -0.74 8.65
CA ALA A 91 -0.87 -0.55 7.23
C ALA A 91 -2.32 -0.90 6.87
N LEU A 92 -2.85 -1.99 7.45
CA LEU A 92 -4.24 -2.41 7.25
C LEU A 92 -5.22 -1.35 7.75
N GLN A 93 -5.01 -0.80 8.96
CA GLN A 93 -5.84 0.28 9.51
C GLN A 93 -5.85 1.53 8.63
N VAL A 94 -4.71 1.89 8.05
CA VAL A 94 -4.63 3.02 7.10
C VAL A 94 -5.42 2.69 5.84
N CYS A 95 -5.31 1.48 5.32
CA CYS A 95 -6.04 1.04 4.12
C CYS A 95 -7.56 1.00 4.37
N GLU A 96 -8.00 0.51 5.53
CA GLU A 96 -9.41 0.53 5.97
C GLU A 96 -9.95 1.95 6.00
N LYS A 97 -9.22 2.88 6.62
CA LYS A 97 -9.63 4.30 6.71
C LYS A 97 -9.83 4.96 5.35
N HIS A 98 -9.07 4.51 4.33
CA HIS A 98 -9.11 5.06 2.98
C HIS A 98 -9.85 4.18 1.96
N ASN A 99 -10.53 3.12 2.41
CA ASN A 99 -11.22 2.13 1.55
C ASN A 99 -10.32 1.55 0.45
N ARG A 100 -9.09 1.17 0.80
CA ARG A 100 -8.06 0.62 -0.11
C ARG A 100 -8.16 -0.90 -0.17
N TYR A 101 -9.21 -1.40 -0.82
CA TYR A 101 -9.59 -2.80 -0.73
C TYR A 101 -8.56 -3.77 -1.35
N GLU A 102 -7.95 -3.44 -2.49
CA GLU A 102 -6.92 -4.32 -3.09
C GLU A 102 -5.69 -4.45 -2.19
N GLU A 103 -5.29 -3.36 -1.54
CA GLU A 103 -4.22 -3.34 -0.56
C GLU A 103 -4.58 -4.10 0.72
N MET A 104 -5.83 -4.00 1.17
CA MET A 104 -6.32 -4.78 2.30
C MET A 104 -6.28 -6.29 2.00
N VAL A 105 -6.69 -6.72 0.81
CA VAL A 105 -6.59 -8.14 0.38
C VAL A 105 -5.15 -8.62 0.48
N PHE A 106 -4.21 -7.86 -0.09
CA PHE A 106 -2.78 -8.19 -0.02
C PHE A 106 -2.26 -8.29 1.43
N LEU A 107 -2.62 -7.33 2.28
CA LEU A 107 -2.19 -7.31 3.68
C LEU A 107 -2.78 -8.48 4.48
N LEU A 108 -4.07 -8.79 4.29
CA LEU A 108 -4.75 -9.89 4.98
C LEU A 108 -4.16 -11.25 4.59
N ALA A 109 -3.90 -11.48 3.30
CA ALA A 109 -3.21 -12.69 2.83
C ALA A 109 -1.83 -12.82 3.47
N ARG A 110 -1.03 -11.74 3.44
CA ARG A 110 0.30 -11.70 4.05
C ARG A 110 0.30 -11.88 5.57
N MET A 111 -0.81 -11.55 6.24
CA MET A 111 -1.01 -11.76 7.68
C MET A 111 -1.49 -13.17 8.03
N GLY A 112 -1.68 -14.06 7.04
CA GLY A 112 -2.20 -15.41 7.26
C GLY A 112 -3.72 -15.45 7.47
N ASN A 113 -4.46 -14.44 6.99
CA ASN A 113 -5.91 -14.37 7.07
C ASN A 113 -6.56 -14.43 5.66
N PRO A 114 -6.32 -15.48 4.86
CA PRO A 114 -6.78 -15.52 3.47
C PRO A 114 -8.32 -15.59 3.35
N LYS A 115 -9.02 -16.19 4.32
CA LYS A 115 -10.50 -16.20 4.35
C LYS A 115 -11.09 -14.79 4.44
N ALA A 116 -10.50 -13.93 5.28
CA ALA A 116 -10.91 -12.53 5.38
C ALA A 116 -10.56 -11.73 4.11
N ALA A 117 -9.44 -12.05 3.46
CA ALA A 117 -9.07 -11.47 2.18
C ALA A 117 -10.10 -11.84 1.09
N LEU A 118 -10.45 -13.12 0.97
CA LEU A 118 -11.44 -13.64 0.03
C LEU A 118 -12.83 -13.01 0.23
N GLU A 119 -13.28 -12.89 1.48
CA GLU A 119 -14.52 -12.19 1.79
C GLU A 119 -14.51 -10.74 1.31
N LEU A 120 -13.37 -10.05 1.43
CA LEU A 120 -13.22 -8.67 0.97
C LEU A 120 -13.33 -8.58 -0.55
N VAL A 121 -12.70 -9.49 -1.29
CA VAL A 121 -12.79 -9.55 -2.75
C VAL A 121 -14.26 -9.66 -3.18
N ILE A 122 -15.00 -10.61 -2.61
CA ILE A 122 -16.39 -10.86 -3.02
C ILE A 122 -17.34 -9.74 -2.56
N LYS A 123 -17.18 -9.24 -1.33
CA LYS A 123 -18.12 -8.27 -0.74
C LYS A 123 -17.83 -6.83 -1.13
N LYS A 124 -16.57 -6.46 -1.39
CA LYS A 124 -16.16 -5.06 -1.63
C LYS A 124 -15.63 -4.81 -3.02
N LEU A 125 -14.86 -5.74 -3.59
CA LEU A 125 -14.40 -5.63 -4.98
C LEU A 125 -15.44 -6.16 -5.97
N GLU A 126 -16.31 -7.07 -5.52
CA GLU A 126 -17.33 -7.74 -6.33
C GLU A 126 -16.75 -8.45 -7.57
N ASP A 127 -15.50 -8.90 -7.44
CA ASP A 127 -14.70 -9.49 -8.51
C ASP A 127 -14.56 -10.99 -8.27
N VAL A 128 -15.47 -11.76 -8.89
CA VAL A 128 -15.55 -13.21 -8.68
C VAL A 128 -14.37 -13.93 -9.34
N ASP A 129 -13.90 -13.44 -10.48
CA ASP A 129 -12.75 -14.03 -11.18
C ASP A 129 -11.49 -13.90 -10.31
N LYS A 130 -11.23 -12.71 -9.74
CA LYS A 130 -10.14 -12.55 -8.76
C LYS A 130 -10.31 -13.42 -7.52
N ALA A 131 -11.54 -13.65 -7.06
CA ALA A 131 -11.78 -14.51 -5.90
C ALA A 131 -11.43 -15.98 -6.20
N ILE A 132 -11.73 -16.45 -7.42
CA ILE A 132 -11.36 -17.78 -7.89
C ILE A 132 -9.84 -17.89 -8.04
N GLU A 133 -9.21 -16.93 -8.73
CA GLU A 133 -7.75 -16.88 -8.88
C GLU A 133 -7.04 -16.91 -7.52
N PHE A 134 -7.52 -16.11 -6.56
CA PHE A 134 -6.98 -16.07 -5.21
C PHE A 134 -7.08 -17.44 -4.49
N ALA A 135 -8.23 -18.11 -4.57
CA ALA A 135 -8.40 -19.43 -3.98
C ALA A 135 -7.54 -20.51 -4.68
N MET A 136 -7.37 -20.41 -6.00
CA MET A 136 -6.50 -21.30 -6.79
C MET A 136 -5.02 -21.15 -6.41
N GLU A 137 -4.54 -19.92 -6.24
CA GLU A 137 -3.13 -19.63 -5.92
C GLU A 137 -2.74 -20.06 -4.50
N GLU A 138 -3.63 -19.88 -3.52
CA GLU A 138 -3.37 -20.29 -2.13
C GLU A 138 -3.40 -21.83 -1.96
N GLY A 139 -4.16 -22.55 -2.80
CA GLY A 139 -4.17 -24.02 -2.84
C GLY A 139 -4.74 -24.69 -1.59
N ASP A 140 -5.57 -23.98 -0.82
CA ASP A 140 -6.19 -24.44 0.43
C ASP A 140 -7.66 -24.86 0.21
N ASP A 141 -7.99 -26.12 0.50
CA ASP A 141 -9.36 -26.66 0.39
C ASP A 141 -10.35 -25.86 1.24
N ASP A 142 -9.90 -25.33 2.38
CA ASP A 142 -10.70 -24.50 3.28
C ASP A 142 -11.12 -23.15 2.63
N LEU A 143 -10.33 -22.62 1.69
CA LEU A 143 -10.67 -21.41 0.93
C LEU A 143 -11.69 -21.71 -0.16
N TRP A 144 -11.63 -22.88 -0.77
CA TRP A 144 -12.64 -23.35 -1.72
C TRP A 144 -13.99 -23.52 -1.06
N ASP A 145 -14.02 -24.16 0.12
CA ASP A 145 -15.25 -24.28 0.90
C ASP A 145 -15.81 -22.90 1.29
N ALA A 146 -14.95 -21.96 1.69
CA ALA A 146 -15.36 -20.59 1.96
C ALA A 146 -15.94 -19.91 0.71
N LEU A 147 -15.33 -20.08 -0.46
CA LEU A 147 -15.83 -19.54 -1.73
C LEU A 147 -17.21 -20.10 -2.09
N ILE A 148 -17.42 -21.41 -1.91
CA ILE A 148 -18.70 -22.09 -2.13
C ILE A 148 -19.77 -21.54 -1.17
N HIS A 149 -19.44 -21.42 0.12
CA HIS A 149 -20.38 -20.83 1.08
C HIS A 149 -20.71 -19.37 0.75
N LEU A 150 -19.74 -18.60 0.26
CA LEU A 150 -19.93 -17.21 -0.15
C LEU A 150 -20.76 -17.09 -1.43
N SER A 151 -20.64 -18.04 -2.37
CA SER A 151 -21.44 -18.05 -3.59
C SER A 151 -22.91 -18.33 -3.32
N ILE A 152 -23.19 -19.28 -2.42
CA ILE A 152 -24.56 -19.59 -1.94
C ILE A 152 -25.16 -18.38 -1.21
N SER A 153 -24.36 -17.68 -0.42
CA SER A 153 -24.80 -16.51 0.35
C SER A 153 -24.97 -15.25 -0.50
N ASN A 154 -24.35 -15.20 -1.69
CA ASN A 154 -24.37 -14.05 -2.60
C ASN A 154 -24.72 -14.50 -4.03
N PRO A 155 -25.89 -15.14 -4.27
CA PRO A 155 -26.18 -15.82 -5.52
C PRO A 155 -26.23 -14.88 -6.73
N SER A 156 -26.57 -13.60 -6.53
CA SER A 156 -26.55 -12.59 -7.60
C SER A 156 -25.15 -12.27 -8.13
N LYS A 157 -24.11 -12.48 -7.33
CA LYS A 157 -22.71 -12.23 -7.74
C LYS A 157 -22.11 -13.40 -8.50
N PHE A 158 -22.63 -14.61 -8.29
CA PHE A 158 -22.10 -15.86 -8.85
C PHE A 158 -23.00 -16.46 -9.94
N ILE A 159 -24.00 -15.72 -10.40
CA ILE A 159 -25.05 -16.26 -11.27
C ILE A 159 -24.50 -16.84 -12.57
N ASP A 160 -23.44 -16.23 -13.12
CA ASP A 160 -22.80 -16.66 -14.38
C ASP A 160 -22.02 -17.98 -14.26
N LEU A 161 -21.68 -18.41 -13.04
CA LEU A 161 -20.99 -19.70 -12.80
C LEU A 161 -21.95 -20.89 -12.82
N PHE A 162 -23.26 -20.67 -12.63
CA PHE A 162 -24.26 -21.73 -12.54
C PHE A 162 -25.03 -21.99 -13.85
N PHE A 163 -24.67 -21.31 -14.95
CA PHE A 163 -25.33 -21.43 -16.27
C PHE A 163 -24.53 -22.21 -17.32
N PHE A 164 -23.58 -23.05 -16.91
CA PHE A 164 -22.92 -24.02 -17.80
C PHE A 164 -23.51 -25.43 -17.69
#